data_AF-A0A848UK65-F1
#
_entry.id   AF-A0A848UK65-F1
#
_cell.length_a   1.000
_cell.length_b   1.000
_cell.length_c   1.000
_cell.angle_alpha   90.00
_cell.angle_beta   90.00
_cell.angle_gamma   90.00
#
_symmetry.space_group_name_H-M   'P 1'
#
loop_
_entity.id
_entity.type
_entity.pdbx_description
1 polymer ?
#
loop_
_entity_poly.entity_id
_entity_poly.type
_entity_poly.pdbx_seq_one_letter_code
_entity_poly.pdbx_strand_id
1 'polypeptide(L)'
;MDVLPNSMSFRYVASVDADSIDEIPPGFTGRARISNRGRLDTVAWFCNGQLDDPDSRTAAFVRYRHNGRPKQVRHYREGRLHNPSPREPAVVGYYADGSVKYREHYRYGRRHDAGDEAAITKWRNDGSVRVRHHYYEGMRIEAVQAGRADRQPAPFGEPAMAG
;
A
#
# COMPACT_ATOMS: atom_id res chain seq x y z
N MET A 1 21.03 45.37 -3.85
CA MET A 1 20.04 44.63 -3.03
C MET A 1 19.06 44.06 -4.05
N ASP A 2 19.37 42.87 -4.57
CA ASP A 2 18.58 42.27 -5.64
C ASP A 2 17.60 41.29 -5.03
N VAL A 3 16.33 41.70 -5.02
CA VAL A 3 15.19 40.82 -4.75
C VAL A 3 14.61 40.48 -6.10
N LEU A 4 14.80 39.24 -6.54
CA LEU A 4 14.00 38.67 -7.62
C LEU A 4 12.73 38.07 -7.02
N PRO A 5 11.53 38.50 -7.42
CA PRO A 5 10.31 37.82 -7.08
C PRO A 5 10.07 36.72 -8.12
N ASN A 6 10.17 35.46 -7.71
CA ASN A 6 9.44 34.39 -8.38
C ASN A 6 9.12 33.26 -7.40
N SER A 7 7.87 33.26 -6.94
CA SER A 7 7.08 32.11 -6.51
C SER A 7 7.83 30.98 -5.80
N MET A 8 8.33 31.21 -4.59
CA MET A 8 8.53 30.12 -3.62
C MET A 8 7.50 30.28 -2.51
N SER A 9 6.38 29.57 -2.65
CA SER A 9 5.48 29.32 -1.53
C SER A 9 6.21 28.37 -0.58
N PHE A 10 6.90 28.92 0.41
CA PHE A 10 7.39 28.15 1.54
C PHE A 10 6.16 27.64 2.31
N ARG A 11 5.73 26.41 2.04
CA ARG A 11 4.74 25.75 2.89
C ARG A 11 5.43 25.41 4.20
N TYR A 12 5.10 26.16 5.24
CA TYR A 12 5.53 25.84 6.59
C TYR A 12 4.85 24.52 6.98
N VAL A 13 5.60 23.42 6.91
CA VAL A 13 5.12 22.13 7.41
C VAL A 13 5.40 22.11 8.90
N ALA A 14 4.36 22.30 9.71
CA ALA A 14 4.45 22.06 11.14
C ALA A 14 4.99 20.64 11.37
N SER A 15 5.98 20.50 12.25
CA SER A 15 6.55 19.22 12.62
C SER A 15 6.46 19.03 14.12
N VAL A 16 6.13 17.82 14.58
CA VAL A 16 6.10 17.45 16.00
C VAL A 16 6.91 16.18 16.21
N ASP A 17 7.64 16.13 17.32
CA ASP A 17 8.29 14.92 17.82
C ASP A 17 7.47 14.40 19.00
N ALA A 18 7.21 13.09 18.99
CA ALA A 18 6.41 12.43 20.02
C ALA A 18 6.99 11.04 20.31
N ASP A 19 6.71 10.49 21.49
CA ASP A 19 7.06 9.10 21.81
C ASP A 19 5.93 8.11 21.45
N SER A 20 4.72 8.64 21.25
CA SER A 20 3.54 7.87 20.85
C SER A 20 2.60 8.68 19.96
N ILE A 21 1.66 8.00 19.29
CA ILE A 21 0.64 8.69 18.47
C ILE A 21 -0.37 9.48 19.31
N ASP A 22 -0.56 9.08 20.56
CA ASP A 22 -1.53 9.70 21.49
C ASP A 22 -1.05 11.06 22.01
N GLU A 23 0.24 11.36 21.90
CA GLU A 23 0.85 12.66 22.20
C GLU A 23 0.66 13.69 21.08
N ILE A 24 0.20 13.26 19.90
CA ILE A 24 -0.05 14.17 18.79
C ILE A 24 -1.31 14.99 19.11
N PRO A 25 -1.24 16.34 19.06
CA PRO A 25 -2.38 17.17 19.38
C PRO A 25 -3.63 16.81 18.55
N PRO A 26 -4.83 16.78 19.15
CA PRO A 26 -6.06 16.66 18.40
C PRO A 26 -6.15 17.77 17.34
N GLY A 27 -6.55 17.42 16.11
CA GLY A 27 -6.63 18.38 15.01
C GLY A 27 -5.28 18.78 14.40
N PHE A 28 -4.16 18.18 14.82
CA PHE A 28 -2.84 18.48 14.27
C PHE A 28 -2.80 18.34 12.74
N THR A 29 -2.18 19.31 12.08
CA THR A 29 -1.89 19.29 10.65
C THR A 29 -0.40 19.48 10.46
N GLY A 30 0.27 18.50 9.87
CA GLY A 30 1.72 18.50 9.71
C GLY A 30 2.34 17.11 9.77
N ARG A 31 3.67 17.08 9.92
CA ARG A 31 4.46 15.85 10.01
C ARG A 31 4.74 15.51 11.47
N ALA A 32 4.44 14.30 11.90
CA ALA A 32 4.86 13.77 13.18
C ALA A 32 5.99 12.76 13.01
N ARG A 33 7.00 12.85 13.88
CA ARG A 33 8.04 11.83 14.04
C ARG A 33 7.84 11.17 15.39
N ILE A 34 7.49 9.89 15.36
CA ILE A 34 7.22 9.10 16.54
C ILE A 34 8.44 8.24 16.83
N SER A 35 9.04 8.45 18.00
CA SER A 35 10.22 7.72 18.45
C SER A 35 9.84 6.72 19.54
N ASN A 36 10.60 5.64 19.64
CA ASN A 36 10.49 4.70 20.75
C ASN A 36 11.88 4.57 21.37
N ARG A 37 12.03 4.98 22.63
CA ARG A 37 13.32 4.99 23.36
C ARG A 37 14.41 5.75 22.58
N GLY A 38 14.07 6.95 22.10
CA GLY A 38 15.00 7.82 21.38
C GLY A 38 15.36 7.39 19.95
N ARG A 39 14.63 6.43 19.38
CA ARG A 39 14.83 5.95 18.00
C ARG A 39 13.56 6.12 17.19
N LEU A 40 13.68 6.68 15.98
CA LEU A 40 12.56 6.84 15.06
C LEU A 40 11.91 5.47 14.76
N ASP A 41 10.65 5.29 15.16
CA ASP A 41 9.84 4.12 14.82
C ASP A 41 8.91 4.45 13.65
N THR A 42 8.31 5.63 13.64
CA THR A 42 7.27 5.99 12.66
C THR A 42 7.39 7.45 12.23
N VAL A 43 7.14 7.72 10.95
CA VAL A 43 6.84 9.07 10.43
C VAL A 43 5.41 9.04 9.92
N ALA A 44 4.62 10.04 10.31
CA ALA A 44 3.24 10.17 9.91
C ALA A 44 2.90 11.60 9.50
N TRP A 45 1.92 11.76 8.60
CA TRP A 45 1.39 13.04 8.16
C TRP A 45 -0.08 13.12 8.52
N PHE A 46 -0.47 14.27 9.03
CA PHE A 46 -1.82 14.54 9.49
C PHE A 46 -2.39 15.77 8.80
N CYS A 47 -3.70 15.73 8.56
CA CYS A 47 -4.54 16.87 8.20
C CYS A 47 -5.75 16.85 9.12
N ASN A 48 -5.94 17.91 9.91
CA ASN A 48 -7.02 18.03 10.89
C ASN A 48 -7.13 16.81 11.83
N GLY A 49 -5.99 16.29 12.30
CA GLY A 49 -5.92 15.16 13.22
C GLY A 49 -6.14 13.79 12.57
N GLN A 50 -6.32 13.71 11.25
CA GLN A 50 -6.47 12.46 10.52
C GLN A 50 -5.23 12.18 9.68
N LEU A 51 -4.84 10.91 9.52
CA LEU A 51 -3.78 10.53 8.60
C LEU A 51 -4.16 10.93 7.16
N ASP A 52 -3.26 11.63 6.49
CA ASP A 52 -3.49 12.13 5.14
C ASP A 52 -2.16 12.28 4.39
N ASP A 53 -2.13 11.85 3.12
CA ASP A 53 -0.94 11.97 2.28
C ASP A 53 -0.71 13.46 1.98
N PRO A 54 0.47 14.03 2.27
CA PRO A 54 0.71 15.46 2.02
C PRO A 54 0.78 15.80 0.52
N ASP A 55 1.03 14.79 -0.32
CA ASP A 55 1.01 14.83 -1.77
C ASP A 55 0.83 13.41 -2.34
N SER A 56 0.70 13.26 -3.67
CA SER A 56 0.46 11.97 -4.33
C SER A 56 1.65 10.99 -4.31
N ARG A 57 2.83 11.40 -3.85
CA ARG A 57 4.07 10.60 -3.86
C ARG A 57 4.55 10.25 -2.47
N THR A 58 4.03 10.91 -1.44
CA THR A 58 4.47 10.77 -0.07
C THR A 58 3.38 10.07 0.73
N ALA A 59 3.74 8.92 1.31
CA ALA A 59 2.83 8.16 2.16
C ALA A 59 2.57 8.90 3.48
N ALA A 60 1.31 8.94 3.90
CA ALA A 60 0.88 9.46 5.18
C ALA A 60 1.48 8.72 6.37
N PHE A 61 1.90 7.47 6.21
CA PHE A 61 2.44 6.69 7.31
C PHE A 61 3.55 5.76 6.85
N VAL A 62 4.73 5.90 7.46
CA VAL A 62 5.87 5.01 7.25
C VAL A 62 6.39 4.54 8.60
N ARG A 63 6.41 3.22 8.79
CA ARG A 63 7.01 2.59 9.96
C ARG A 63 8.34 1.97 9.62
N TYR A 64 9.33 2.20 10.45
CA TYR A 64 10.71 1.77 10.28
C TYR A 64 11.06 0.59 11.20
N ARG A 65 12.10 -0.13 10.80
CA ARG A 65 12.80 -1.10 11.63
C ARG A 65 13.91 -0.39 12.40
N HIS A 66 14.52 -1.08 13.36
CA HIS A 66 15.65 -0.54 14.10
C HIS A 66 16.83 -0.12 13.20
N ASN A 67 17.05 -0.80 12.08
CA ASN A 67 18.08 -0.46 11.10
C ASN A 67 17.70 0.68 10.14
N GLY A 68 16.61 1.41 10.41
CA GLY A 68 16.13 2.52 9.58
C GLY A 68 15.44 2.12 8.28
N ARG A 69 15.36 0.83 7.94
CA ARG A 69 14.64 0.39 6.74
C ARG A 69 13.12 0.41 6.95
N PRO A 70 12.32 0.78 5.94
CA PRO A 70 10.87 0.67 6.02
C PRO A 70 10.41 -0.76 6.33
N LYS A 71 9.58 -0.91 7.36
CA LYS A 71 8.82 -2.12 7.66
C LYS A 71 7.47 -2.08 6.94
N GLN A 72 6.87 -0.91 6.86
CA GLN A 72 5.54 -0.70 6.33
C GLN A 72 5.37 0.72 5.82
N VAL A 73 4.66 0.87 4.70
CA VAL A 73 4.25 2.14 4.10
C VAL A 73 2.74 2.09 3.91
N ARG A 74 2.04 3.18 4.22
CA ARG A 74 0.59 3.29 4.05
C ARG A 74 0.18 4.68 3.56
N HIS A 75 -0.72 4.68 2.59
CA HIS A 75 -1.33 5.85 2.00
C HIS A 75 -2.73 6.08 2.54
N TYR A 76 -3.03 7.33 2.90
CA TYR A 76 -4.31 7.72 3.45
C TYR A 76 -4.83 8.97 2.74
N ARG A 77 -6.16 9.05 2.64
CA ARG A 77 -6.89 10.25 2.23
C ARG A 77 -8.09 10.40 3.15
N GLU A 78 -8.19 11.53 3.83
CA GLU A 78 -9.24 11.86 4.79
C GLU A 78 -9.38 10.76 5.87
N GLY A 79 -8.23 10.33 6.41
CA GLY A 79 -8.16 9.28 7.44
C GLY A 79 -8.45 7.86 6.95
N ARG A 80 -8.69 7.64 5.65
CA ARG A 80 -9.04 6.33 5.08
C ARG A 80 -7.92 5.82 4.18
N LEU A 81 -7.65 4.51 4.25
CA LEU A 81 -6.72 3.86 3.32
C LEU A 81 -7.18 4.05 1.87
N HIS A 82 -6.25 4.45 1.02
CA HIS A 82 -6.50 4.74 -0.39
C HIS A 82 -5.27 4.41 -1.23
N ASN A 83 -5.48 3.90 -2.44
CA ASN A 83 -4.39 3.74 -3.40
C ASN A 83 -3.99 5.12 -3.94
N PRO A 84 -2.73 5.56 -3.84
CA PRO A 84 -2.31 6.88 -4.34
C PRO A 84 -2.41 6.99 -5.86
N SER A 85 -2.37 5.85 -6.57
CA SER A 85 -2.65 5.75 -8.00
C SER A 85 -3.26 4.38 -8.34
N PRO A 86 -3.83 4.17 -9.55
CA PRO A 86 -4.48 2.90 -9.90
C PRO A 86 -3.58 1.66 -9.80
N ARG A 87 -2.26 1.81 -9.90
CA ARG A 87 -1.27 0.71 -9.87
C ARG A 87 -0.46 0.65 -8.57
N GLU A 88 -0.66 1.59 -7.67
CA GLU A 88 0.08 1.65 -6.42
C GLU A 88 -0.82 1.21 -5.26
N PRO A 89 -0.37 0.26 -4.43
CA PRO A 89 -1.15 -0.21 -3.29
C PRO A 89 -1.23 0.85 -2.19
N ALA A 90 -2.38 0.90 -1.51
CA ALA A 90 -2.52 1.71 -0.31
C ALA A 90 -1.58 1.26 0.82
N VAL A 91 -1.22 -0.02 0.88
CA VAL A 91 -0.34 -0.57 1.92
C VAL A 91 0.72 -1.47 1.30
N VAL A 92 1.98 -1.27 1.71
CA VAL A 92 3.08 -2.20 1.43
C VAL A 92 3.78 -2.56 2.74
N GLY A 93 4.01 -3.84 2.95
CA GLY A 93 4.88 -4.32 4.03
C GLY A 93 6.08 -5.07 3.48
N TYR A 94 7.21 -4.95 4.17
CA TYR A 94 8.49 -5.48 3.72
C TYR A 94 9.05 -6.53 4.68
N TYR A 95 9.79 -7.48 4.13
CA TYR A 95 10.68 -8.35 4.88
C TYR A 95 11.89 -7.59 5.45
N ALA A 96 12.73 -8.27 6.22
CA ALA A 96 13.91 -7.65 6.81
C ALA A 96 14.99 -7.32 5.76
N ASP A 97 15.08 -8.13 4.70
CA ASP A 97 15.97 -7.92 3.56
C ASP A 97 15.53 -6.75 2.66
N GLY A 98 14.28 -6.31 2.76
CA GLY A 98 13.69 -5.22 1.97
C GLY A 98 12.77 -5.71 0.84
N SER A 99 12.67 -7.02 0.62
CA SER A 99 11.71 -7.58 -0.34
C SER A 99 10.26 -7.37 0.12
N VAL A 100 9.34 -7.30 -0.84
CA VAL A 100 7.91 -7.08 -0.55
C VAL A 100 7.32 -8.34 0.09
N LYS A 101 6.75 -8.17 1.28
CA LYS A 101 6.04 -9.22 2.02
C LYS A 101 4.56 -9.27 1.67
N TYR A 102 3.93 -8.11 1.56
CA TYR A 102 2.53 -8.00 1.16
C TYR A 102 2.20 -6.63 0.59
N ARG A 103 1.13 -6.61 -0.22
CA ARG A 103 0.49 -5.41 -0.78
C ARG A 103 -1.00 -5.50 -0.52
N GLU A 104 -1.61 -4.37 -0.19
CA GLU A 104 -3.07 -4.27 -0.06
C GLU A 104 -3.59 -3.03 -0.80
N HIS A 105 -4.67 -3.22 -1.56
CA HIS A 105 -5.33 -2.18 -2.33
C HIS A 105 -6.68 -1.81 -1.70
N TYR A 106 -6.95 -0.51 -1.69
CA TYR A 106 -8.13 0.07 -1.07
C TYR A 106 -8.75 1.16 -1.93
N ARG A 107 -10.07 1.20 -1.93
CA ARG A 107 -10.90 2.26 -2.51
C ARG A 107 -11.87 2.76 -1.43
N TYR A 108 -11.81 4.06 -1.13
CA TYR A 108 -12.63 4.71 -0.09
C TYR A 108 -12.57 4.01 1.29
N GLY A 109 -11.39 3.53 1.69
CA GLY A 109 -11.20 2.82 2.96
C GLY A 109 -11.63 1.35 2.95
N ARG A 110 -12.14 0.82 1.83
CA ARG A 110 -12.53 -0.58 1.68
C ARG A 110 -11.55 -1.32 0.80
N ARG A 111 -11.24 -2.58 1.14
CA ARG A 111 -10.42 -3.44 0.27
C ARG A 111 -11.11 -3.59 -1.09
N HIS A 112 -10.35 -3.42 -2.15
CA HIS A 112 -10.86 -3.49 -3.51
C HIS A 112 -9.72 -3.89 -4.45
N ASP A 113 -10.00 -4.74 -5.43
CA ASP A 113 -9.03 -5.13 -6.45
C ASP A 113 -8.55 -3.92 -7.27
N ALA A 114 -7.32 -3.96 -7.76
CA ALA A 114 -6.74 -2.88 -8.57
C ALA A 114 -6.60 -3.36 -10.03
N GLY A 115 -7.72 -3.31 -10.76
CA GLY A 115 -7.79 -3.91 -12.10
C GLY A 115 -7.65 -5.44 -11.99
N ASP A 116 -6.60 -5.99 -12.61
CA ASP A 116 -6.31 -7.43 -12.58
C ASP A 116 -5.52 -7.86 -11.32
N GLU A 117 -5.12 -6.91 -10.46
CA GLU A 117 -4.41 -7.21 -9.23
C GLU A 117 -5.38 -7.47 -8.06
N ALA A 118 -5.17 -8.58 -7.36
CA ALA A 118 -5.93 -8.93 -6.16
C ALA A 118 -5.74 -7.88 -5.07
N ALA A 119 -6.83 -7.53 -4.36
CA ALA A 119 -6.79 -6.54 -3.30
C ALA A 119 -5.80 -6.87 -2.19
N ILE A 120 -5.48 -8.14 -1.96
CA ILE A 120 -4.40 -8.56 -1.08
C ILE A 120 -3.53 -9.56 -1.81
N THR A 121 -2.23 -9.28 -1.89
CA THR A 121 -1.23 -10.29 -2.27
C THR A 121 -0.16 -10.40 -1.19
N LYS A 122 0.17 -11.63 -0.81
CA LYS A 122 1.23 -11.94 0.16
C LYS A 122 2.25 -12.87 -0.49
N TRP A 123 3.52 -12.57 -0.31
CA TRP A 123 4.63 -13.37 -0.80
C TRP A 123 5.32 -14.10 0.34
N ARG A 124 6.09 -15.13 0.00
CA ARG A 124 7.13 -15.71 0.85
C ARG A 124 8.44 -14.93 0.65
N ASN A 125 9.44 -15.20 1.49
CA ASN A 125 10.74 -14.51 1.40
C ASN A 125 11.53 -14.89 0.13
N ASP A 126 11.19 -16.02 -0.50
CA ASP A 126 11.74 -16.45 -1.79
C ASP A 126 11.08 -15.75 -2.99
N GLY A 127 10.13 -14.84 -2.75
CA GLY A 127 9.37 -14.14 -3.80
C GLY A 127 8.19 -14.93 -4.37
N SER A 128 7.97 -16.18 -3.96
CA SER A 128 6.80 -16.95 -4.39
C SER A 128 5.51 -16.39 -3.78
N VAL A 129 4.43 -16.38 -4.56
CA VAL A 129 3.11 -15.96 -4.06
C VAL A 129 2.62 -16.99 -3.05
N ARG A 130 2.31 -16.54 -1.83
CA ARG A 130 1.71 -17.35 -0.78
C ARG A 130 0.19 -17.32 -0.87
N VAL A 131 -0.38 -16.14 -1.08
CA VAL A 131 -1.83 -15.90 -1.05
C VAL A 131 -2.19 -14.73 -1.98
N ARG A 132 -3.33 -14.86 -2.67
CA ARG A 132 -4.09 -13.77 -3.28
C ARG A 132 -5.52 -13.79 -2.75
N HIS A 133 -6.05 -12.64 -2.39
CA HIS A 133 -7.45 -12.49 -2.05
C HIS A 133 -8.05 -11.32 -2.82
N HIS A 134 -9.16 -11.62 -3.48
CA HIS A 134 -9.90 -10.66 -4.27
C HIS A 134 -11.02 -10.06 -3.44
N TYR A 135 -11.28 -8.77 -3.64
CA TYR A 135 -12.31 -8.03 -2.92
C TYR A 135 -13.06 -7.08 -3.85
N TYR A 136 -14.36 -6.97 -3.63
CA TYR A 136 -15.21 -5.94 -4.24
C TYR A 136 -16.02 -5.26 -3.14
N GLU A 137 -15.96 -3.93 -3.09
CA GLU A 137 -16.64 -3.11 -2.06
C GLU A 137 -16.38 -3.59 -0.62
N GLY A 138 -15.16 -4.05 -0.33
CA GLY A 138 -14.77 -4.55 1.00
C GLY A 138 -15.19 -5.99 1.30
N MET A 139 -15.96 -6.63 0.41
CA MET A 139 -16.36 -8.04 0.54
C MET A 139 -15.36 -8.93 -0.19
N ARG A 140 -14.90 -9.99 0.49
CA ARG A 140 -14.02 -10.97 -0.13
C ARG A 140 -14.82 -11.76 -1.16
N ILE A 141 -14.37 -11.75 -2.42
CA ILE A 141 -14.91 -12.64 -3.43
C ILE A 141 -14.07 -13.92 -3.39
N GLU A 142 -14.69 -15.02 -2.95
CA GLU A 142 -14.07 -16.32 -3.12
C GLU A 142 -14.13 -16.63 -4.62
N ALA A 143 -12.97 -16.82 -5.25
CA ALA A 143 -12.96 -17.39 -6.58
C ALA A 143 -13.59 -18.77 -6.48
N VAL A 144 -14.83 -18.93 -6.98
CA VAL A 144 -15.33 -20.25 -7.35
C VAL A 144 -14.27 -20.82 -8.27
N GLN A 145 -13.68 -21.96 -7.89
CA GLN A 145 -12.69 -22.65 -8.71
C GLN A 145 -13.34 -22.99 -10.06
N ALA A 146 -13.21 -22.10 -11.05
CA ALA A 146 -13.49 -22.44 -12.42
C ALA A 146 -12.37 -23.37 -12.85
N GLY A 147 -12.65 -24.67 -12.75
CA GLY A 147 -11.82 -25.71 -13.37
C GLY A 147 -11.67 -25.42 -14.85
N ARG A 148 -10.56 -24.78 -15.23
CA ARG A 148 -9.97 -24.97 -16.54
C ARG A 148 -9.10 -26.23 -16.44
N ALA A 149 -9.77 -27.36 -16.46
CA ALA A 149 -9.16 -28.59 -16.89
C ALA A 149 -8.78 -28.40 -18.37
N ASP A 150 -7.53 -28.67 -18.67
CA ASP A 150 -7.05 -28.97 -20.01
C ASP A 150 -8.04 -29.91 -20.71
N ARG A 151 -8.86 -29.36 -21.62
CA ARG A 151 -9.36 -30.11 -22.76
C ARG A 151 -8.49 -29.75 -23.94
N GLN A 152 -7.36 -30.43 -24.01
CA GLN A 152 -6.68 -30.69 -25.25
C GLN A 152 -7.68 -31.46 -26.15
N PRO A 153 -8.11 -30.94 -27.31
CA PRO A 153 -8.86 -31.77 -28.24
C PRO A 153 -7.90 -32.87 -28.74
N ALA A 154 -8.32 -34.12 -28.59
CA ALA A 154 -7.61 -35.27 -29.14
C ALA A 154 -7.40 -35.06 -30.66
N PRO A 155 -6.23 -35.43 -31.22
CA PRO A 155 -6.05 -35.40 -32.66
C PRO A 155 -7.04 -36.37 -33.31
N PHE A 156 -7.78 -35.87 -34.29
CA PHE A 156 -8.72 -36.62 -35.12
C PHE A 156 -8.03 -37.87 -35.68
N GLY A 157 -8.63 -39.03 -35.41
CA GLY A 157 -8.23 -40.30 -35.99
C GLY A 157 -8.42 -40.32 -37.50
N GLU A 158 -7.43 -40.90 -38.18
CA GLU A 158 -7.43 -41.19 -39.61
C GLU A 158 -8.58 -42.16 -39.99
N PRO A 159 -9.22 -42.00 -41.16
CA PRO A 159 -10.14 -43.00 -41.67
C PRO A 159 -9.39 -44.21 -42.23
N ALA A 160 -9.73 -45.39 -41.73
CA ALA A 160 -9.30 -46.68 -42.25
C ALA A 160 -9.71 -46.86 -43.72
N MET A 161 -8.71 -47.05 -44.58
CA MET A 161 -8.86 -47.62 -45.91
C MET A 161 -9.24 -49.10 -45.76
N ALA A 162 -10.39 -49.50 -46.29
CA ALA A 162 -10.70 -50.89 -46.58
C ALA A 162 -10.79 -51.05 -48.10
N GLY A 163 -9.88 -51.87 -48.63
CA GLY A 163 -9.99 -52.47 -49.96
C GLY A 163 -10.69 -53.82 -49.91
#